data_AF-A0A176U2Z8-F1
#
_entry.id   AF-A0A176U2Z8-F1
#
_cell.length_a   1.000
_cell.length_b   1.000
_cell.length_c   1.000
_cell.angle_alpha   90.00
_cell.angle_beta   90.00
_cell.angle_gamma   90.00
#
_symmetry.space_group_name_H-M   'P 1'
#
loop_
_entity.id
_entity.type
_entity.pdbx_description
1 polymer ?
#
loop_
_entity_poly.entity_id
_entity_poly.type
_entity_poly.pdbx_seq_one_letter_code
_entity_poly.pdbx_strand_id
1 'polypeptide(L)' 'MENKEKKTKHTRLKYADRIEIQRLIEEGCTKTEIAEKIGVHFSTIYREIIRGGTPYSADEAQRRLTGE' A
#
# COMPACT_ATOMS: atom_id res chain seq x y z
N MET A 1 10.82 -13.62 16.66
CA MET A 1 10.19 -12.50 15.90
C MET A 1 10.73 -12.59 14.49
N GLU A 2 9.87 -13.01 13.56
CA GLU A 2 10.25 -13.39 12.20
C GLU A 2 10.78 -12.18 11.43
N ASN A 3 12.02 -12.30 10.96
CA ASN A 3 12.72 -11.26 10.20
C ASN A 3 12.10 -11.21 8.79
N LYS A 4 10.92 -10.61 8.65
CA LYS A 4 10.42 -10.20 7.33
C LYS A 4 11.39 -9.16 6.80
N GLU A 5 12.08 -9.48 5.70
CA GLU A 5 13.00 -8.58 5.01
C GLU A 5 12.31 -7.23 4.79
N LYS A 6 12.64 -6.24 5.61
CA LYS A 6 12.09 -4.89 5.49
C LYS A 6 12.62 -4.33 4.17
N LYS A 7 11.73 -4.07 3.19
CA LYS A 7 12.11 -3.45 1.92
C LYS A 7 12.89 -2.15 2.23
N THR A 8 14.20 -2.15 2.00
CA THR A 8 15.05 -1.00 2.32
C THR A 8 14.79 0.18 1.37
N LYS A 9 15.03 1.37 1.93
CA LYS A 9 15.03 2.71 1.34
C LYS A 9 14.94 2.72 -0.21
N HIS A 10 13.81 3.22 -0.74
CA HIS A 10 13.56 3.63 -2.14
C HIS A 10 12.80 2.68 -3.08
N THR A 11 12.38 1.48 -2.67
CA THR A 11 11.52 0.65 -3.55
C THR A 11 10.10 1.22 -3.64
N ARG A 12 9.64 1.57 -4.85
CA ARG A 12 8.24 2.00 -5.11
C ARG A 12 7.30 0.80 -4.95
N LEU A 13 6.07 1.05 -4.47
CA LEU A 13 4.99 0.06 -4.48
C LEU A 13 4.70 -0.35 -5.93
N LYS A 14 4.72 -1.67 -6.18
CA LYS A 14 4.29 -2.26 -7.45
C LYS A 14 2.76 -2.29 -7.49
N TYR A 15 2.19 -2.46 -8.69
CA TYR A 15 0.74 -2.58 -8.84
C TYR A 15 0.17 -3.77 -8.04
N ALA A 16 0.88 -4.90 -7.99
CA ALA A 16 0.51 -6.04 -7.14
C ALA A 16 0.45 -5.68 -5.64
N ASP A 17 1.37 -4.84 -5.15
CA ASP A 17 1.31 -4.37 -3.75
C ASP A 17 0.05 -3.51 -3.52
N ARG A 18 -0.40 -2.74 -4.53
CA ARG A 18 -1.64 -1.92 -4.44
C ARG A 18 -2.90 -2.77 -4.39
N ILE A 19 -2.96 -3.83 -5.19
CA ILE A 19 -4.07 -4.79 -5.17
C ILE A 19 -4.18 -5.45 -3.79
N GLU A 20 -3.05 -5.85 -3.20
CA GLU A 20 -3.06 -6.42 -1.86
C GLU A 20 -3.47 -5.38 -0.79
N ILE A 21 -3.04 -4.13 -0.90
CA ILE A 21 -3.50 -3.05 -0.01
C ILE A 21 -5.03 -2.91 -0.09
N GLN A 22 -5.61 -2.96 -1.29
CA GLN A 22 -7.06 -2.86 -1.47
C GLN A 22 -7.79 -4.02 -0.80
N ARG A 23 -7.35 -5.25 -1.07
CA ARG A 23 -7.89 -6.48 -0.45
C ARG A 23 -7.85 -6.40 1.08
N LEU A 24 -6.75 -5.94 1.66
CA LEU A 24 -6.59 -5.81 3.10
C LEU A 24 -7.48 -4.73 3.72
N ILE A 25 -7.73 -3.63 3.00
CA ILE A 25 -8.69 -2.60 3.43
C ILE A 25 -10.12 -3.16 3.43
N GLU A 26 -10.49 -3.92 2.41
CA GLU A 26 -11.79 -4.59 2.31
C GLU A 26 -11.98 -5.65 3.42
N GLU A 27 -10.90 -6.34 3.81
CA GLU A 27 -10.87 -7.23 4.98
C GLU A 27 -10.93 -6.49 6.33
N GLY A 28 -10.92 -5.16 6.33
CA GLY A 28 -10.99 -4.34 7.55
C GLY A 28 -9.65 -4.19 8.29
N CYS A 29 -8.53 -4.53 7.66
CA CYS A 29 -7.21 -4.35 8.28
C CYS A 29 -6.91 -2.87 8.51
N THR A 30 -6.25 -2.59 9.63
CA THR A 30 -5.73 -1.25 9.93
C THR A 30 -4.52 -0.92 9.05
N LYS A 31 -4.25 0.38 8.89
CA LYS A 31 -3.11 0.89 8.10
C LYS A 31 -1.76 0.36 8.62
N THR A 32 -1.65 0.13 9.92
CA THR A 32 -0.44 -0.43 10.56
C THR A 32 -0.26 -1.90 10.19
N GLU A 33 -1.32 -2.71 10.29
CA GLU A 33 -1.28 -4.13 9.89
C GLU A 33 -0.97 -4.28 8.40
N ILE A 34 -1.53 -3.42 7.56
CA ILE A 34 -1.22 -3.39 6.12
C ILE A 34 0.27 -3.10 5.91
N ALA A 35 0.83 -2.11 6.60
CA ALA A 35 2.24 -1.75 6.48
C ALA A 35 3.15 -2.92 6.86
N GLU A 36 2.81 -3.64 7.94
CA GLU A 36 3.53 -4.83 8.41
C GLU A 36 3.39 -6.02 7.45
N LYS A 37 2.20 -6.24 6.89
CA LYS A 37 1.94 -7.31 5.91
C LYS A 37 2.71 -7.09 4.60
N ILE A 38 2.66 -5.86 4.08
CA ILE A 38 3.33 -5.47 2.81
C ILE A 38 4.85 -5.29 3.01
N GLY A 39 5.30 -5.06 4.25
CA GLY A 39 6.71 -4.84 4.57
C GLY A 39 7.22 -3.45 4.19
N VAL A 40 6.38 -2.42 4.36
CA VAL A 40 6.72 -1.01 4.07
C VAL A 40 6.44 -0.11 5.28
N HIS A 41 6.96 1.12 5.25
CA HIS A 41 6.70 2.07 6.32
C HIS A 41 5.23 2.52 6.32
N PHE A 42 4.67 2.77 7.52
CA PHE A 42 3.29 3.28 7.69
C PHE A 42 3.00 4.50 6.81
N SER A 43 3.94 5.46 6.74
CA SER A 43 3.79 6.67 5.90
C SER A 43 3.63 6.37 4.40
N THR A 44 4.13 5.22 3.95
CA THR A 44 3.98 4.77 2.57
C THR A 44 2.55 4.32 2.33
N ILE A 45 1.98 3.49 3.21
CA ILE A 45 0.57 3.09 3.15
C ILE A 45 -0.36 4.29 3.29
N TYR A 46 -0.09 5.20 4.23
CA TYR A 46 -0.91 6.40 4.41
C TYR A 46 -0.99 7.26 3.13
N ARG A 47 0.15 7.54 2.51
CA ARG A 47 0.21 8.30 1.25
C ARG A 47 -0.40 7.54 0.07
N GLU A 48 -0.24 6.22 0.04
CA GLU A 48 -0.86 5.36 -0.98
C GLU A 48 -2.38 5.43 -0.89
N ILE A 49 -2.94 5.32 0.31
CA ILE A 49 -4.39 5.37 0.52
C ILE A 49 -4.97 6.71 0.08
N ILE A 50 -4.33 7.82 0.45
CA ILE A 50 -4.74 9.15 -0.03
C ILE A 50 -4.70 9.22 -1.56
N ARG A 51 -3.67 8.63 -2.19
CA ARG A 51 -3.56 8.58 -3.64
C ARG A 51 -4.68 7.74 -4.28
N GLY A 52 -5.11 6.65 -3.67
CA GLY A 52 -6.17 5.80 -4.19
C GLY A 52 -7.60 6.29 -3.93
N GLY A 53 -7.78 7.42 -3.23
CA GLY A 53 -9.11 7.99 -2.98
C GLY A 53 -9.90 7.31 -1.86
N THR A 54 -11.18 7.69 -1.75
CA THR A 54 -12.13 7.15 -0.76
C THR A 54 -13.42 6.76 -1.50
N PRO A 55 -13.78 5.46 -1.58
CA PRO A 55 -13.02 4.30 -1.10
C PRO A 55 -11.70 4.11 -1.87
N TYR A 56 -10.73 3.42 -1.25
CA TYR A 56 -9.42 3.18 -1.88
C TYR A 56 -9.54 2.29 -3.12
N SER A 57 -8.97 2.73 -4.24
CA SER A 57 -8.82 1.94 -5.47
C SER A 57 -7.34 1.82 -5.86
N ALA A 58 -6.88 0.59 -6.09
CA ALA A 58 -5.55 0.32 -6.62
C ALA A 58 -5.34 0.96 -8.00
N ASP A 59 -6.38 0.95 -8.84
CA ASP A 59 -6.35 1.53 -10.19
C ASP A 59 -6.25 3.05 -10.15
N GLU A 60 -7.03 3.70 -9.28
CA GLU A 60 -6.95 5.15 -9.11
C GLU A 60 -5.57 5.57 -8.58
N ALA A 61 -5.04 4.82 -7.61
CA ALA A 61 -3.70 5.05 -7.07
C ALA A 61 -2.61 4.89 -8.13
N GLN A 62 -2.74 3.90 -9.02
CA GLN A 62 -1.84 3.65 -10.13
C GLN A 62 -1.94 4.77 -11.18
N ARG A 63 -3.16 5.13 -11.61
CA ARG A 63 -3.40 6.18 -12.61
C ARG A 63 -2.80 7.52 -12.19
N ARG A 64 -3.04 7.95 -10.95
CA ARG A 64 -2.46 9.19 -10.38
C ARG A 64 -0.94 9.16 -10.27
N LEU A 65 -0.32 7.98 -10.28
CA LEU A 65 1.14 7.83 -10.24
C LEU A 65 1.76 7.90 -11.66
N THR A 66 1.04 7.41 -12.68
CA THR A 66 1.54 7.34 -14.08
C THR A 66 1.10 8.52 -14.94
N GLY A 67 0.11 9.30 -14.51
CA GLY A 67 -0.25 10.56 -15.16
C GLY A 67 -1.10 10.43 -16.42
N GLU A 68 -1.87 9.36 -16.56
CA GLU A 68 -2.93 9.24 -17.57
C GLU A 68 -4.25 9.89 -17.11
#